data_AF-A0A5E8C1Z1-F1
#
_entry.id   AF-A0A5E8C1Z1-F1
#
_cell.length_a   1.000
_cell.length_b   1.000
_cell.length_c   1.000
_cell.angle_alpha   90.00
_cell.angle_beta   90.00
_cell.angle_gamma   90.00
#
_symmetry.space_group_name_H-M   'P 1'
#
loop_
_entity.id
_entity.type
_entity.pdbx_description
1 polymer ?
#
loop_
_entity_poly.entity_id
_entity_poly.type
_entity_poly.pdbx_seq_one_letter_code
_entity_poly.pdbx_strand_id
1 'polypeptide(L)'
;MSAPNENGYKPLLRTSKYQNPVNYTMTPAALRARKPYFWKNTIASIVLFGVVGGIYFYSLNALVQDDFGDIPVPPISDDKLAELRRKRDEEKKADH
;
A
#
# COMPACT_ATOMS: atom_id res chain seq x y z
N MET A 1 9.08 -16.87 33.64
CA MET A 1 8.17 -16.96 34.79
C MET A 1 7.03 -16.01 34.47
N SER A 2 5.84 -16.49 34.08
CA SER A 2 4.69 -15.58 34.01
C SER A 2 4.35 -15.18 35.43
N ALA A 3 4.24 -13.88 35.70
CA ALA A 3 3.81 -13.41 37.01
C ALA A 3 2.44 -14.02 37.32
N PRO A 4 2.25 -14.66 38.49
CA PRO A 4 0.92 -15.09 38.90
C PRO A 4 0.05 -13.84 39.06
N ASN A 5 -1.13 -13.85 38.46
CA ASN A 5 -2.12 -12.81 38.66
C ASN A 5 -2.92 -13.10 39.93
N GLU A 6 -3.15 -12.08 40.75
CA GLU A 6 -3.89 -12.21 42.03
C GLU A 6 -5.33 -12.73 41.84
N ASN A 7 -5.91 -12.57 40.65
CA ASN A 7 -7.33 -12.78 40.42
C ASN A 7 -7.69 -14.19 39.88
N GLY A 8 -6.76 -15.15 39.81
CA GLY A 8 -7.07 -16.56 39.48
C GLY A 8 -7.55 -16.87 38.04
N TYR A 9 -7.82 -15.87 37.21
CA TYR A 9 -8.26 -16.06 35.82
C TYR A 9 -7.08 -16.34 34.88
N LYS A 10 -7.16 -17.36 34.01
CA LYS A 10 -6.17 -17.51 32.94
C LYS A 10 -6.38 -16.41 31.89
N PRO A 11 -5.37 -15.60 31.53
CA PRO A 11 -5.54 -14.60 30.49
C PRO A 11 -5.86 -15.28 29.16
N LEU A 12 -6.77 -14.69 28.38
CA LEU A 12 -7.16 -15.20 27.05
C LEU A 12 -5.96 -15.32 26.11
N LEU A 13 -4.94 -14.48 26.32
CA LEU A 13 -3.68 -14.52 25.59
C LEU A 13 -2.53 -14.79 26.55
N ARG A 14 -1.77 -15.86 26.31
CA ARG A 14 -0.52 -16.11 27.06
C ARG A 14 0.52 -15.11 26.61
N THR A 15 1.06 -14.34 27.55
CA THR A 15 2.25 -13.53 27.29
C THR A 15 3.42 -14.44 26.90
N SER A 16 4.13 -14.09 25.83
CA SER A 16 5.29 -14.83 25.37
C SER A 16 6.38 -14.81 26.44
N LYS A 17 7.12 -15.92 26.61
CA LYS A 17 8.26 -16.00 27.55
C LYS A 17 9.34 -14.95 27.25
N TYR A 18 9.32 -14.41 26.05
CA TYR A 18 10.26 -13.42 25.52
C TYR A 18 9.76 -11.97 25.60
N GLN A 19 8.59 -11.74 26.20
CA GLN A 19 7.95 -10.44 26.34
C GLN A 19 7.66 -10.14 27.80
N ASN A 20 7.89 -8.89 28.21
CA ASN A 20 7.59 -8.45 29.56
C ASN A 20 6.09 -8.10 29.65
N PRO A 21 5.33 -8.69 30.59
CA PRO A 21 3.88 -8.52 30.68
C PRO A 21 3.43 -7.14 31.16
N VAL A 22 4.32 -6.35 31.78
CA VAL A 22 3.96 -5.04 32.37
C VAL A 22 4.12 -3.92 31.35
N ASN A 23 5.24 -3.92 30.65
CA ASN A 23 5.60 -2.84 29.71
C ASN A 23 5.54 -3.30 28.24
N TYR A 24 5.12 -4.55 27.98
CA TYR A 24 5.02 -5.17 26.66
C TYR A 24 6.32 -5.16 25.83
N THR A 25 7.45 -4.85 26.45
CA THR A 25 8.76 -4.79 25.78
C THR A 25 9.32 -6.18 25.51
N MET A 26 10.18 -6.27 24.48
CA MET A 26 10.95 -7.49 24.22
C MET A 26 12.07 -7.67 25.24
N THR A 27 12.27 -8.91 25.67
CA THR A 27 13.40 -9.28 26.51
C THR A 27 14.74 -9.16 25.76
N PRO A 28 15.86 -8.91 26.46
CA PRO A 28 17.18 -8.80 25.82
C PRO A 28 17.61 -10.09 25.09
N ALA A 29 17.15 -11.26 25.54
CA ALA A 29 17.35 -12.53 24.83
C ALA A 29 16.67 -12.54 23.45
N ALA A 30 15.45 -12.01 23.37
CA ALA A 30 14.67 -11.92 22.13
C ALA A 30 15.31 -10.95 21.13
N LEU A 31 15.80 -9.80 21.62
CA LEU A 31 16.50 -8.81 20.79
C LEU A 31 17.76 -9.40 20.18
N ARG A 32 18.56 -10.14 20.97
CA ARG A 32 19.77 -10.82 20.48
C ARG A 32 19.48 -11.82 19.38
N ALA A 33 18.44 -12.63 19.53
CA ALA A 33 18.06 -13.64 18.54
C ALA A 33 17.69 -13.03 17.17
N ARG A 34 17.21 -11.79 17.14
CA ARG A 34 16.76 -11.11 15.90
C ARG A 34 17.83 -10.26 15.23
N LYS A 35 18.89 -9.86 15.96
CA LYS A 35 20.01 -9.06 15.42
C LYS A 35 20.53 -9.54 14.05
N PRO A 36 20.79 -10.83 13.81
CA PRO A 36 21.39 -11.26 12.54
C PRO A 36 20.43 -11.21 11.33
N TYR A 37 19.11 -11.16 11.55
CA TYR A 37 18.11 -11.17 10.49
C TYR A 37 17.63 -9.77 10.09
N PHE A 38 17.89 -8.76 10.93
CA PHE A 38 17.44 -7.39 10.67
C PHE A 38 17.96 -6.90 9.31
N TRP A 39 19.27 -6.92 9.10
CA TRP A 39 19.88 -6.47 7.84
C TRP A 39 19.47 -7.31 6.64
N LYS A 40 19.39 -8.64 6.78
CA LYS A 40 18.98 -9.53 5.69
C LYS A 40 17.56 -9.24 5.23
N ASN A 41 16.65 -9.05 6.18
CA ASN A 41 15.25 -8.73 5.89
C ASN A 41 15.10 -7.32 5.33
N THR A 42 15.83 -6.33 5.86
CA THR A 42 15.82 -4.96 5.33
C THR A 42 16.29 -4.92 3.89
N ILE A 43 17.38 -5.60 3.54
CA ILE A 43 17.87 -5.68 2.15
C ILE A 43 16.81 -6.31 1.25
N ALA A 44 16.20 -7.42 1.67
CA ALA A 44 15.14 -8.06 0.90
C ALA A 44 13.94 -7.12 0.68
N SER A 45 13.53 -6.37 1.70
CA SER A 45 12.47 -5.36 1.56
C SER A 45 12.87 -4.24 0.60
N ILE A 46 14.10 -3.71 0.69
CA ILE A 46 14.59 -2.67 -0.22
C ILE A 46 14.59 -3.15 -1.66
N VAL A 47 15.05 -4.37 -1.92
CA VAL A 47 15.03 -4.97 -3.27
C VAL A 47 13.59 -5.08 -3.78
N LEU A 48 12.68 -5.60 -2.97
CA LEU A 48 11.27 -5.74 -3.34
C LEU A 48 10.65 -4.36 -3.67
N PHE A 49 10.81 -3.38 -2.80
CA PHE A 49 10.28 -2.03 -3.03
C PHE A 49 10.96 -1.32 -4.21
N GLY A 50 12.26 -1.54 -4.40
CA GLY A 50 13.00 -1.00 -5.54
C GLY A 50 12.51 -1.56 -6.87
N VAL A 51 12.23 -2.86 -6.95
CA VAL A 51 11.65 -3.48 -8.15
C VAL A 51 10.25 -2.95 -8.42
N VAL A 52 9.36 -2.95 -7.41
CA VAL A 52 7.99 -2.47 -7.57
C VAL A 52 7.95 -0.99 -7.95
N GLY A 53 8.70 -0.15 -7.22
CA GLY A 53 8.80 1.28 -7.49
C GLY A 53 9.45 1.57 -8.84
N GLY A 54 10.46 0.80 -9.24
CA GLY A 54 11.09 0.90 -10.54
C GLY A 54 10.14 0.59 -11.69
N ILE A 55 9.36 -0.50 -11.59
CA ILE A 55 8.33 -0.84 -12.60
C ILE A 55 7.27 0.26 -12.66
N TYR A 56 6.78 0.73 -11.52
CA TYR A 56 5.79 1.81 -11.47
C TYR A 56 6.31 3.09 -12.14
N PHE A 57 7.50 3.54 -11.75
CA PHE A 57 8.10 4.74 -12.33
C PHE A 57 8.36 4.57 -13.82
N TYR A 58 8.89 3.41 -14.24
CA TYR A 58 9.07 3.11 -15.66
C TYR A 58 7.75 3.19 -16.43
N SER A 59 6.67 2.59 -15.90
CA SER A 59 5.37 2.58 -16.57
C SER A 59 4.81 3.99 -16.79
N LEU A 60 4.98 4.89 -15.82
CA LEU A 60 4.57 6.28 -15.95
C LEU A 60 5.38 7.02 -17.01
N ASN A 61 6.71 6.87 -17.00
CA ASN A 61 7.57 7.53 -17.97
C ASN A 61 7.35 7.00 -19.39
N ALA A 62 7.10 5.70 -19.53
CA ALA A 62 6.79 5.08 -20.81
C ALA A 62 5.46 5.60 -21.38
N LEU A 63 4.42 5.74 -20.55
CA LEU A 63 3.13 6.27 -21.00
C LEU A 63 3.20 7.75 -21.40
N VAL A 64 3.98 8.56 -20.68
CA VAL A 64 4.13 10.00 -20.98
C VAL A 64 4.80 10.24 -22.34
N GLN A 65 5.58 9.29 -22.85
CA GLN A 65 6.23 9.39 -24.15
C GLN A 65 5.33 9.00 -25.32
N ASP A 66 4.15 8.45 -25.08
CA ASP A 66 3.22 8.06 -26.13
C ASP A 66 2.49 9.29 -26.67
N ASP A 67 2.87 9.74 -27.88
CA ASP A 67 2.23 10.86 -28.58
C ASP A 67 1.04 10.31 -29.38
N PHE A 68 -0.16 10.41 -28.80
CA PHE A 68 -1.44 9.93 -29.37
C PHE A 68 -1.86 10.58 -30.71
N GLY A 69 -0.94 11.28 -31.39
CA GLY A 69 -1.17 11.97 -32.65
C GLY A 69 -1.37 11.04 -33.85
N ASP A 70 -1.06 9.75 -33.71
CA ASP A 70 -1.31 8.71 -34.71
C ASP A 70 -2.75 8.17 -34.70
N ILE A 71 -3.56 8.52 -33.69
CA ILE A 71 -4.97 8.13 -33.60
C ILE A 71 -5.81 9.09 -34.48
N PRO A 72 -6.37 8.64 -35.62
CA PRO A 72 -7.23 9.48 -36.41
C PRO A 72 -8.52 9.77 -35.65
N VAL A 73 -8.83 11.05 -35.43
CA VAL A 73 -10.11 11.46 -34.84
C VAL A 73 -11.21 11.12 -35.85
N PRO A 74 -12.21 10.28 -35.49
CA PRO A 74 -13.31 9.99 -36.39
C PRO A 74 -14.08 11.29 -36.67
N PRO A 75 -14.44 11.59 -37.93
CA PRO A 75 -15.22 12.78 -38.25
C PRO A 75 -16.60 12.67 -37.58
N ILE A 76 -16.88 13.57 -36.64
CA ILE A 76 -18.18 13.68 -35.97
C ILE A 76 -18.97 14.74 -36.71
N SER A 77 -20.23 14.47 -37.08
CA SER A 77 -21.12 15.51 -37.61
C SER A 77 -21.44 16.54 -36.52
N ASP A 78 -21.54 17.82 -36.91
CA ASP A 78 -21.76 18.94 -35.98
C ASP A 78 -23.01 18.74 -35.10
N ASP A 79 -24.06 18.13 -35.65
CA ASP A 79 -25.30 17.80 -34.95
C ASP A 79 -25.07 16.83 -33.78
N LYS A 80 -24.25 15.80 -34.00
CA LYS A 80 -23.96 14.79 -32.98
C LYS A 80 -23.07 15.35 -31.87
N LEU A 81 -22.19 16.31 -32.22
CA LEU A 81 -21.32 16.99 -31.27
C LEU A 81 -22.13 17.88 -30.30
N ALA A 82 -23.17 18.56 -30.83
CA ALA A 82 -24.08 19.37 -30.04
C ALA A 82 -24.89 18.51 -29.05
N GLU A 83 -25.37 17.35 -29.48
CA GLU A 83 -26.07 16.39 -28.61
C GLU A 83 -25.16 15.87 -27.48
N LEU A 84 -23.93 15.48 -27.79
CA LEU A 84 -22.96 14.98 -26.82
C LEU A 84 -22.54 16.04 -25.79
N ARG A 85 -22.41 17.30 -26.21
CA ARG A 85 -22.12 18.43 -25.30
C ARG A 85 -23.29 18.66 -24.34
N ARG A 86 -24.53 18.65 -24.85
CA ARG A 86 -25.74 18.77 -24.04
C ARG A 86 -25.82 17.69 -22.97
N LYS A 87 -25.62 16.42 -23.35
CA LYS A 87 -25.58 15.30 -22.39
C LYS A 87 -24.51 15.46 -21.32
N ARG A 88 -23.28 15.82 -21.71
CA ARG A 88 -22.17 16.04 -20.75
C ARG A 88 -22.48 17.18 -19.76
N ASP A 89 -23.06 18.27 -20.25
CA ASP A 89 -23.39 19.43 -19.43
C ASP A 89 -24.58 19.17 -18.49
N GLU A 90 -25.51 18.29 -18.89
CA GLU A 90 -26.59 17.76 -18.06
C GLU A 90 -26.05 16.84 -16.96
N GLU A 91 -25.15 15.91 -17.29
CA GLU A 91 -24.48 15.04 -16.30
C GLU A 91 -23.66 15.86 -15.29
N LYS A 92 -22.87 16.85 -15.76
CA LYS A 92 -22.12 17.74 -14.86
C LYS A 92 -23.00 18.56 -13.92
N LYS A 93 -24.23 18.86 -14.31
CA LYS A 93 -25.21 19.56 -13.46
C LYS A 93 -25.94 18.62 -12.50
N ALA A 94 -25.98 17.33 -12.79
CA ALA A 94 -26.59 16.31 -11.92
C ALA A 94 -25.64 15.83 -10.82
N ASP A 95 -24.32 15.89 -11.05
CA ASP A 95 -23.27 15.51 -10.09
C ASP A 95 -22.87 16.63 -9.09
N HIS A 96 -23.37 17.85 -9.28
CA HIS A 96 -23.16 19.02 -8.41
C HIS A 96 -24.42 19.35 -7.59
#